data_AF-A0A2R6JNY7-F1
#
_entry.id   AF-A0A2R6JNY7-F1
#
_cell.length_a   1.000
_cell.length_b   1.000
_cell.length_c   1.000
_cell.angle_alpha   90.00
_cell.angle_beta   90.00
_cell.angle_gamma   90.00
#
_symmetry.space_group_name_H-M   'P 1'
#
loop_
_entity.id
_entity.type
_entity.pdbx_description
1 polymer ?
#
loop_
_entity_poly.entity_id
_entity_poly.type
_entity_poly.pdbx_seq_one_letter_code
_entity_poly.pdbx_strand_id
1 'polypeptide(L)'
;MAVAYRYIVLTLCTLAFTATMVARLAISPVVPDVTAAFSVSRSAVGLALTGMWAAYALAQFPSGVLADRVGERRIILAAVGTTAVAGL
;
A
#
# COMPACT_ATOMS: atom_id res chain seq x y z
N MET A 1 -2.02 6.35 -31.95
CA MET A 1 -1.45 6.90 -30.70
C MET A 1 -2.33 6.69 -29.46
N ALA A 2 -3.65 6.98 -29.50
CA ALA A 2 -4.53 6.83 -28.33
C ALA A 2 -4.59 5.40 -27.73
N VAL A 3 -4.54 4.37 -28.59
CA VAL A 3 -4.53 2.95 -28.18
C VAL A 3 -3.27 2.62 -27.36
N ALA A 4 -2.09 3.05 -27.82
CA ALA A 4 -0.83 2.84 -27.10
C ALA A 4 -0.81 3.54 -25.74
N TYR A 5 -1.37 4.76 -25.65
CA TYR A 5 -1.45 5.50 -24.39
C TYR A 5 -2.31 4.77 -23.34
N ARG A 6 -3.47 4.23 -23.75
CA ARG A 6 -4.35 3.46 -22.86
C ARG A 6 -3.64 2.21 -22.30
N TYR A 7 -2.88 1.50 -23.14
CA TYR A 7 -2.11 0.34 -22.70
C TYR A 7 -0.98 0.73 -21.75
N ILE A 8 -0.25 1.83 -22.00
CA ILE A 8 0.79 2.32 -21.09
C ILE A 8 0.21 2.64 -19.72
N VAL A 9 -0.90 3.39 -19.67
CA VAL A 9 -1.55 3.75 -18.41
C VAL A 9 -2.02 2.50 -17.67
N LEU A 10 -2.63 1.55 -18.38
CA LEU A 10 -3.05 0.29 -17.77
C LEU A 10 -1.87 -0.48 -17.18
N THR A 11 -0.78 -0.64 -17.94
CA THR A 11 0.43 -1.31 -17.47
C THR A 11 1.02 -0.62 -16.23
N LEU A 12 1.11 0.71 -16.22
CA LEU A 12 1.61 1.47 -15.07
C LEU A 12 0.72 1.30 -13.84
N CYS A 13 -0.60 1.38 -13.99
CA CYS A 13 -1.53 1.15 -12.89
C CYS A 13 -1.46 -0.28 -12.37
N THR A 14 -1.34 -1.27 -13.26
CA THR A 14 -1.14 -2.68 -12.86
C THR A 14 0.15 -2.85 -12.09
N LEU A 15 1.28 -2.30 -12.55
CA LEU A 15 2.56 -2.37 -11.85
C LEU A 15 2.51 -1.69 -10.48
N ALA A 16 1.89 -0.51 -10.39
CA ALA A 16 1.69 0.20 -9.12
C ALA A 16 0.86 -0.64 -8.13
N PHE A 17 -0.22 -1.25 -8.60
CA PHE A 17 -1.02 -2.16 -7.79
C PHE A 17 -0.22 -3.40 -7.36
N THR A 18 0.52 -4.03 -8.28
CA THR A 18 1.37 -5.17 -7.96
C THR A 18 2.41 -4.82 -6.90
N ALA A 19 3.11 -3.69 -7.04
CA ALA A 19 4.10 -3.25 -6.06
C ALA A 19 3.49 -3.05 -4.66
N THR A 20 2.34 -2.39 -4.58
CA THR A 20 1.63 -2.20 -3.30
C THR A 20 1.13 -3.51 -2.69
N MET A 21 0.68 -4.47 -3.52
CA MET A 21 0.33 -5.82 -3.05
C MET A 21 1.53 -6.58 -2.49
N VAL A 22 2.67 -6.56 -3.19
CA VAL A 22 3.90 -7.22 -2.77
C VAL A 22 4.38 -6.67 -1.43
N ALA A 23 4.45 -5.34 -1.29
CA ALA A 23 4.84 -4.69 -0.04
C ALA A 23 3.94 -5.11 1.13
N ARG A 24 2.62 -5.19 0.90
CA ARG A 24 1.66 -5.60 1.93
C ARG A 24 1.79 -7.08 2.30
N LEU A 25 1.98 -7.96 1.32
CA LEU A 25 2.09 -9.40 1.54
C LEU A 25 3.43 -9.80 2.18
N ALA A 26 4.48 -9.02 1.97
CA ALA A 26 5.81 -9.25 2.54
C ALA A 26 5.85 -9.16 4.08
N ILE A 27 4.87 -8.50 4.72
CA ILE A 27 4.84 -8.33 6.18
C ILE A 27 4.70 -9.68 6.90
N SER A 28 3.75 -10.51 6.46
CA SER A 28 3.38 -11.75 7.15
C SER A 28 4.54 -12.75 7.33
N PRO A 29 5.40 -13.02 6.33
CA PRO A 29 6.54 -13.93 6.50
C PRO A 29 7.67 -13.36 7.36
N VAL A 30 7.77 -12.03 7.51
CA VAL A 30 8.83 -11.36 8.28
C VAL A 30 8.47 -11.23 9.77
N VAL A 31 7.19 -11.37 10.12
CA VAL A 31 6.70 -11.30 11.51
C VAL A 31 7.48 -12.21 12.48
N PRO A 32 7.72 -13.51 12.19
CA PRO A 32 8.47 -14.38 13.08
C PRO A 32 9.88 -13.86 13.39
N ASP A 33 10.59 -13.41 12.36
CA ASP A 33 11.95 -12.87 12.48
C ASP A 33 11.98 -11.60 13.33
N VAL A 34 11.01 -10.70 13.13
CA VAL A 34 10.85 -9.47 13.92
C VAL A 34 10.52 -9.80 15.38
N THR A 35 9.63 -10.76 15.65
CA THR A 35 9.32 -11.16 17.02
C THR A 35 10.53 -11.75 17.75
N ALA A 36 11.35 -12.54 17.05
CA ALA A 36 12.56 -13.11 17.62
C ALA A 36 13.63 -12.03 17.87
N ALA A 37 13.87 -11.14 16.90
CA ALA A 37 14.90 -10.10 16.99
C ALA A 37 14.58 -9.03 18.06
N PHE A 38 13.31 -8.63 18.17
CA PHE A 38 12.90 -7.55 19.07
C PHE A 38 12.22 -8.06 20.37
N SER A 39 12.16 -9.38 20.59
CA SER A 39 11.49 -10.01 21.74
C SER A 39 10.05 -9.54 21.95
N VAL A 40 9.32 -9.30 20.85
CA VAL A 40 7.97 -8.73 20.87
C VAL A 40 6.93 -9.83 21.08
N SER A 41 5.92 -9.56 21.91
CA SER A 41 4.82 -10.50 22.16
C SER A 41 3.89 -10.65 20.96
N ARG A 42 3.26 -11.83 20.83
CA ARG A 42 2.26 -12.10 19.77
C ARG A 42 1.07 -11.13 19.82
N SER A 43 0.68 -10.68 21.01
CA SER A 43 -0.40 -9.71 21.19
C SER A 43 -0.03 -8.33 20.66
N ALA A 44 1.21 -7.87 20.87
CA ALA A 44 1.69 -6.60 20.34
C ALA A 44 1.73 -6.62 18.80
N VAL A 45 2.19 -7.71 18.18
CA VAL A 45 2.12 -7.87 16.72
C VAL A 45 0.67 -7.88 16.23
N GLY A 46 -0.22 -8.61 16.91
CA GLY A 46 -1.65 -8.64 16.57
C GLY A 46 -2.28 -7.25 16.60
N LEU A 47 -1.98 -6.45 17.63
CA LEU A 47 -2.43 -5.06 17.73
C LEU A 47 -1.87 -4.19 16.60
N ALA A 48 -0.59 -4.35 16.24
CA ALA A 48 0.01 -3.60 15.15
C ALA A 48 -0.65 -3.92 13.79
N LEU A 49 -0.86 -5.20 13.50
CA LEU A 49 -1.54 -5.64 12.27
C LEU A 49 -3.00 -5.16 12.22
N THR A 50 -3.73 -5.26 13.33
CA THR A 50 -5.11 -4.73 13.41
C THR A 50 -5.12 -3.21 13.20
N GLY A 51 -4.18 -2.48 13.80
CA GLY A 51 -4.03 -1.04 13.60
C GLY A 51 -3.76 -0.68 12.14
N MET A 52 -2.90 -1.44 11.46
CA MET A 52 -2.64 -1.29 10.02
C MET A 52 -3.94 -1.46 9.20
N TRP A 53 -4.71 -2.51 9.45
CA TRP A 53 -5.97 -2.75 8.73
C TRP A 53 -7.04 -1.70 9.04
N ALA A 54 -7.13 -1.24 10.30
CA ALA A 54 -8.03 -0.17 10.68
C ALA A 54 -7.67 1.15 9.97
N ALA A 55 -6.39 1.52 9.95
CA ALA A 55 -5.92 2.69 9.20
C ALA A 55 -6.20 2.56 7.70
N TYR A 56 -5.98 1.37 7.13
CA TYR A 56 -6.31 1.09 5.73
C TYR A 56 -7.81 1.26 5.44
N ALA A 57 -8.67 0.72 6.29
CA ALA A 57 -10.13 0.86 6.14
C ALA A 57 -10.57 2.32 6.23
N LEU A 58 -10.03 3.08 7.19
CA LEU A 58 -10.32 4.50 7.35
C LEU A 58 -9.82 5.33 6.17
N ALA A 59 -8.69 4.97 5.57
CA ALA A 59 -8.13 5.68 4.42
C ALA A 59 -8.83 5.33 3.10
N GLN A 60 -9.48 4.16 2.99
CA GLN A 60 -10.02 3.65 1.73
C GLN A 60 -11.06 4.60 1.11
N PHE A 61 -12.09 4.99 1.87
CA PHE A 61 -13.14 5.87 1.37
C PHE A 61 -12.66 7.32 1.12
N PRO A 62 -11.97 7.98 2.07
CA PRO A 62 -11.39 9.30 1.83
C PRO A 62 -10.49 9.35 0.61
N SER A 63 -9.68 8.31 0.37
CA SER A 63 -8.78 8.28 -0.78
C SER A 63 -9.53 8.32 -2.12
N GLY A 64 -10.68 7.65 -2.22
CA GLY A 64 -11.56 7.71 -3.38
C GLY A 64 -12.15 9.11 -3.59
N VAL A 65 -12.72 9.70 -2.53
CA VAL A 65 -13.26 11.08 -2.60
C VAL A 65 -12.17 12.09 -2.96
N LEU A 66 -10.94 11.89 -2.46
CA LEU A 66 -9.81 12.74 -2.80
C LEU A 66 -9.41 12.57 -4.27
N ALA A 67 -9.41 11.34 -4.80
CA ALA A 67 -9.13 11.06 -6.21
C ALA A 67 -10.13 11.74 -7.14
N ASP A 68 -11.42 11.73 -6.78
CA ASP A 68 -12.47 12.42 -7.53
C ASP A 68 -12.28 13.94 -7.55
N ARG A 69 -11.74 14.51 -6.46
CA ARG A 69 -11.56 15.97 -6.31
C ARG A 69 -10.26 16.51 -6.89
N VAL A 70 -9.12 15.83 -6.65
CA VAL A 70 -7.78 16.33 -7.05
C VAL A 70 -7.19 15.60 -8.25
N GLY A 71 -7.87 14.56 -8.73
CA GLY A 71 -7.49 13.75 -9.88
C GLY A 71 -6.75 12.46 -9.50
N GLU A 72 -7.18 11.36 -10.11
CA GLU A 72 -6.68 10.00 -9.89
C GLU A 72 -5.15 9.90 -10.00
N ARG A 73 -4.55 10.52 -11.03
CA ARG A 73 -3.10 10.47 -11.28
C ARG A 73 -2.29 10.96 -10.08
N ARG A 74 -2.72 12.05 -9.43
CA ARG A 74 -1.97 12.64 -8.30
C ARG A 74 -2.05 11.74 -7.07
N ILE A 75 -3.23 11.17 -6.81
CA ILE A 75 -3.45 10.25 -5.69
C ILE A 75 -2.67 8.95 -5.88
N ILE A 76 -2.68 8.36 -7.08
CA ILE A 76 -1.90 7.15 -7.38
C ILE A 76 -0.40 7.41 -7.18
N LEU A 77 0.13 8.52 -7.70
CA LEU A 77 1.55 8.86 -7.52
C LEU A 77 1.90 9.10 -6.04
N ALA A 78 1.03 9.77 -5.28
CA ALA A 78 1.23 9.96 -3.85
C ALA A 78 1.23 8.61 -3.10
N ALA A 79 0.28 7.72 -3.40
CA ALA A 79 0.18 6.41 -2.76
C ALA A 79 1.39 5.50 -3.08
N VAL A 80 1.85 5.49 -4.33
CA VAL A 80 3.05 4.73 -4.71
C VAL A 80 4.29 5.36 -4.08
N GLY A 81 4.39 6.69 -4.09
CA GLY A 81 5.51 7.42 -3.49
C GLY A 81 5.62 7.20 -1.98
N THR A 82 4.51 7.27 -1.23
CA THR A 82 4.50 6.98 0.20
C THR A 82 4.83 5.51 0.49
N THR A 83 4.33 4.58 -0.32
CA THR A 83 4.69 3.16 -0.19
C THR A 83 6.19 2.93 -0.40
N ALA A 84 6.78 3.59 -1.40
CA ALA A 84 8.21 3.49 -1.66
C ALA A 84 9.05 4.07 -0.51
N VAL A 85 8.68 5.24 0.01
CA VAL A 85 9.37 5.88 1.15
C VAL A 85 9.24 5.05 2.43
N ALA A 86 8.09 4.44 2.68
CA ALA A 86 7.87 3.58 3.84
C ALA A 86 8.61 2.24 3.75
N GLY A 87 9.03 1.83 2.55
CA GLY A 87 9.81 0.61 2.32
C GLY A 87 11.33 0.79 2.40
N LEU A 88 11.81 2.01 2.67
CA LEU A 88 13.23 2.33 2.95
C LEU A 88 13.54 2.15 4.44
#